data_AF-A0A2D6NDR9-F1
#
_entry.id   AF-A0A2D6NDR9-F1
#
_cell.length_a   1.000
_cell.length_b   1.000
_cell.length_c   1.000
_cell.angle_alpha   90.00
_cell.angle_beta   90.00
_cell.angle_gamma   90.00
#
_symmetry.space_group_name_H-M   'P 1'
#
loop_
_entity.id
_entity.type
_entity.pdbx_description
1 polymer ?
#
loop_
_entity_poly.entity_id
_entity_poly.type
_entity_poly.pdbx_seq_one_letter_code
_entity_poly.pdbx_strand_id
1 'polypeptide(L)'
;MELIKLIENLSIEELEILMTNLKDGTIKTTIENKLERFKNKKRVCPVCNTLIGDEGLELIFGSSNFRKKAVFDGTDCLEYFISKIRK
;
A
#
# COMPACT_ATOMS: atom_id res chain seq x y z
N MET A 1 -15.45 11.47 8.14
CA MET A 1 -16.01 10.82 9.34
C MET A 1 -15.78 9.30 9.36
N GLU A 2 -14.85 8.76 8.57
CA GLU A 2 -14.63 7.31 8.46
C GLU A 2 -13.62 6.76 9.49
N LEU A 3 -12.60 7.55 9.85
CA LEU A 3 -11.56 7.11 10.79
C LEU A 3 -12.09 6.96 12.23
N ILE A 4 -13.02 7.84 12.65
CA ILE A 4 -13.62 7.76 13.99
C ILE A 4 -14.39 6.45 14.15
N LYS A 5 -15.15 6.04 13.12
CA LYS A 5 -15.86 4.76 13.12
C LYS A 5 -14.92 3.56 13.17
N LEU A 6 -13.72 3.66 12.59
CA LEU A 6 -12.72 2.59 12.70
C LEU A 6 -12.21 2.48 14.14
N ILE A 7 -11.99 3.61 14.82
CA ILE A 7 -11.55 3.64 16.21
C ILE A 7 -12.64 3.10 17.15
N GLU A 8 -13.90 3.44 16.91
CA GLU A 8 -15.06 2.96 17.70
C GLU A 8 -15.23 1.44 17.68
N ASN A 9 -14.71 0.77 16.64
CA ASN A 9 -14.79 -0.68 16.48
C ASN A 9 -13.57 -1.44 17.05
N LEU A 10 -12.58 -0.74 17.60
CA LEU A 10 -11.40 -1.36 18.21
C LEU A 10 -11.72 -1.90 19.60
N SER A 11 -11.08 -3.02 19.94
CA SER A 11 -11.05 -3.54 21.30
C SER A 11 -10.28 -2.61 22.25
N ILE A 12 -10.46 -2.78 23.56
CA ILE A 12 -9.75 -2.00 24.59
C ILE A 12 -8.23 -2.16 24.44
N GLU A 13 -7.76 -3.39 24.23
CA GLU A 13 -6.33 -3.70 24.06
C GLU A 13 -5.75 -2.98 22.84
N GLU A 14 -6.47 -2.97 21.72
CA GLU A 14 -6.07 -2.24 20.51
C GLU A 14 -6.07 -0.73 20.73
N LEU A 15 -7.02 -0.19 21.50
CA LEU A 15 -7.06 1.23 21.86
C LEU A 15 -5.90 1.63 22.76
N GLU A 16 -5.47 0.78 23.69
CA GLU A 16 -4.29 1.02 24.54
C GLU A 16 -2.99 1.05 23.72
N ILE A 17 -2.84 0.11 22.78
CA ILE A 17 -1.73 0.08 21.83
C ILE A 17 -1.75 1.34 20.95
N LEU A 18 -2.92 1.70 20.42
CA LEU A 18 -3.10 2.89 19.59
C LEU A 18 -2.70 4.15 20.37
N MET A 19 -3.13 4.28 21.62
CA MET A 19 -2.80 5.42 22.48
C MET A 19 -1.30 5.49 22.81
N THR A 20 -0.64 4.34 23.00
CA THR A 20 0.82 4.28 23.20
C THR A 20 1.54 4.78 21.95
N ASN A 21 1.18 4.24 20.78
CA ASN A 21 1.76 4.60 19.50
C ASN A 21 1.43 6.05 19.05
N LEU A 22 0.36 6.65 19.59
CA LEU A 22 0.04 8.06 19.39
C LEU A 22 0.96 8.94 20.24
N LYS A 23 1.16 8.56 21.51
CA LYS A 23 1.99 9.31 22.48
C LYS A 23 3.47 9.31 22.10
N ASP A 24 3.98 8.17 21.64
CA ASP A 24 5.39 8.06 21.24
C ASP A 24 5.68 8.61 19.83
N GLY A 25 4.64 9.02 19.09
CA GLY A 25 4.75 9.59 17.75
C GLY A 25 4.89 8.57 16.63
N THR A 26 4.88 7.26 16.92
CA THR A 26 5.00 6.17 15.94
C THR A 26 3.94 6.27 14.84
N ILE A 27 2.69 6.60 15.20
CA ILE A 27 1.61 6.77 14.23
C ILE A 27 1.87 7.96 13.30
N LYS A 28 2.36 9.08 13.84
CA LYS A 28 2.72 10.25 13.03
C LYS A 28 3.80 9.89 12.01
N THR A 29 4.90 9.29 12.45
CA THR A 29 5.99 8.85 11.58
C THR A 29 5.52 7.84 10.54
N THR A 30 4.64 6.91 10.92
CA THR A 30 4.06 5.93 9.99
C THR A 30 3.22 6.59 8.90
N ILE A 31 2.37 7.56 9.28
CA ILE A 31 1.55 8.34 8.34
C ILE A 31 2.46 9.17 7.42
N GLU A 32 3.44 9.89 7.97
CA GLU A 32 4.37 10.72 7.20
C GLU A 32 5.15 9.88 6.19
N ASN A 33 5.73 8.75 6.61
CA ASN A 33 6.42 7.82 5.72
C ASN A 33 5.49 7.29 4.62
N LYS A 34 4.24 6.96 4.94
CA LYS A 34 3.27 6.50 3.94
C LYS A 34 2.93 7.62 2.95
N LEU A 35 2.72 8.85 3.41
CA LEU A 35 2.48 10.01 2.56
C LEU A 35 3.69 10.35 1.68
N GLU A 36 4.91 10.29 2.21
CA GLU A 36 6.13 10.47 1.42
C GLU A 36 6.30 9.39 0.35
N ARG A 37 5.93 8.14 0.65
CA ARG A 37 5.91 7.05 -0.34
C ARG A 37 4.88 7.27 -1.46
N PHE A 38 3.80 8.01 -1.20
CA PHE A 38 2.84 8.41 -2.24
C PHE A 38 3.31 9.65 -3.01
N LYS A 39 3.97 10.61 -2.34
CA LYS A 39 4.46 11.85 -2.96
C LYS A 39 5.67 11.61 -3.86
N ASN A 40 6.64 10.86 -3.36
CA ASN A 40 7.73 10.34 -4.18
C ASN A 40 7.14 9.18 -4.96
N LYS A 41 7.01 9.29 -6.28
CA LYS A 41 6.47 8.25 -7.21
C LYS A 41 7.30 6.95 -7.21
N LYS A 42 7.68 6.44 -6.03
CA LYS A 42 8.34 5.16 -5.84
C LYS A 42 7.34 4.11 -6.34
N ARG A 43 7.84 3.20 -7.18
CA ARG A 43 7.04 2.11 -7.72
C ARG A 43 6.59 1.27 -6.52
N VAL A 44 5.31 1.29 -6.19
CA VAL A 44 4.76 0.46 -5.10
C VAL A 44 4.10 -0.74 -5.73
N CYS A 45 4.38 -1.93 -5.18
CA CYS A 45 3.72 -3.14 -5.64
C CYS A 45 2.21 -3.04 -5.38
N PRO A 46 1.34 -3.19 -6.40
CA PRO A 46 -0.11 -3.07 -6.23
C PRO A 46 -0.73 -4.25 -5.48
N VAL A 47 0.04 -5.30 -5.18
CA VAL A 47 -0.42 -6.50 -4.49
C VAL A 47 -0.08 -6.45 -2.99
N CYS A 48 1.19 -6.26 -2.65
CA CYS A 48 1.69 -6.35 -1.28
C CYS A 48 2.04 -4.97 -0.66
N ASN A 49 2.01 -3.89 -1.44
CA ASN A 49 2.42 -2.53 -1.05
C ASN A 49 3.90 -2.37 -0.66
N THR A 50 4.76 -3.33 -1.02
CA THR A 50 6.21 -3.21 -0.89
C THR A 50 6.74 -2.10 -1.82
N LEU A 51 7.78 -1.38 -1.35
CA LEU A 51 8.51 -0.41 -2.16
C LEU A 51 9.42 -1.14 -3.13
N ILE A 52 9.30 -0.81 -4.42
CA ILE A 52 10.11 -1.36 -5.50
C ILE A 52 11.19 -0.34 -5.82
N GLY A 53 12.43 -0.80 -5.82
CA GLY A 53 13.60 -0.02 -6.22
C GLY A 53 13.68 0.17 -7.74
N ASP A 54 14.91 0.22 -8.25
CA ASP A 54 15.12 0.35 -9.69
C ASP A 54 14.85 -0.95 -10.47
N GLU A 55 14.99 -2.08 -9.77
CA GLU A 55 14.74 -3.42 -10.28
C GLU A 55 13.33 -3.88 -9.85
N GLY A 56 12.43 -3.98 -10.82
CA GLY A 56 11.04 -4.40 -10.62
C GLY A 56 10.44 -4.98 -11.89
N LEU A 57 9.48 -5.88 -11.75
CA LEU A 57 8.79 -6.47 -12.89
C LEU A 57 7.70 -5.53 -13.37
N GLU A 58 7.73 -5.14 -14.65
CA GLU A 58 6.75 -4.21 -15.22
C GLU A 58 5.74 -4.92 -16.11
N LEU A 59 4.45 -4.69 -15.87
CA LEU A 59 3.36 -5.12 -16.74
C LEU A 59 2.69 -3.89 -17.35
N ILE A 60 2.72 -3.81 -18.68
CA ILE A 60 1.99 -2.80 -19.45
C ILE A 60 0.81 -3.49 -20.14
N PHE A 61 -0.40 -2.98 -19.92
CA PHE A 61 -1.64 -3.62 -20.40
C PHE A 61 -2.71 -2.58 -20.74
N GLY A 62 -3.69 -2.97 -21.56
CA GLY A 62 -4.75 -2.09 -22.08
C GLY A 62 -4.60 -1.82 -23.58
N SER A 63 -5.52 -1.02 -24.13
CA SER A 63 -5.53 -0.68 -25.56
C SER A 63 -4.39 0.28 -25.90
N SER A 64 -4.06 0.40 -27.19
CA SER A 64 -3.04 1.33 -27.69
C SER A 64 -3.24 2.77 -27.18
N ASN A 65 -4.51 3.18 -27.04
CA ASN A 65 -4.90 4.52 -26.63
C ASN A 65 -5.09 4.65 -25.11
N PHE A 66 -5.04 3.54 -24.36
CA PHE A 66 -5.22 3.54 -22.91
C PHE A 66 -4.37 2.45 -22.25
N ARG A 67 -3.05 2.68 -22.23
CA ARG A 67 -2.10 1.80 -21.56
C ARG A 67 -2.03 2.13 -20.08
N LYS A 68 -2.16 1.09 -19.25
CA LYS A 68 -1.84 1.11 -17.82
C LYS A 68 -0.50 0.43 -17.59
N LYS A 69 0.21 0.86 -16.56
CA LYS A 69 1.47 0.27 -16.11
C LYS A 69 1.35 -0.11 -14.65
N ALA A 70 1.71 -1.35 -14.32
CA ALA A 70 1.87 -1.85 -12.96
C ALA A 70 3.31 -2.35 -12.79
N VAL A 71 3.85 -2.21 -11.58
CA VAL A 71 5.21 -2.68 -11.25
C VAL A 71 5.10 -3.55 -10.01
N PHE A 72 5.78 -4.69 -10.01
CA PHE A 72 5.74 -5.70 -8.97
C PHE A 72 7.14 -5.91 -8.37
N ASP A 73 7.16 -6.19 -7.07
CA ASP A 73 8.38 -6.48 -6.29
C ASP A 73 8.94 -7.89 -6.58
N GLY A 74 8.11 -8.81 -7.06
CA GLY A 74 8.53 -10.17 -7.41
C GLY A 74 7.53 -10.90 -8.30
N THR A 75 7.92 -12.10 -8.74
CA THR A 75 7.13 -12.98 -9.61
C THR A 75 5.80 -13.38 -8.96
N ASP A 76 5.80 -13.68 -7.67
CA ASP A 76 4.61 -14.12 -6.94
C ASP A 76 3.50 -13.06 -6.96
N CYS A 77 3.87 -11.79 -6.74
CA CYS A 77 2.95 -10.66 -6.83
C CYS A 77 2.43 -10.45 -8.26
N LEU A 78 3.29 -10.60 -9.26
CA LEU A 78 2.89 -10.53 -10.67
C LEU A 78 1.90 -11.66 -11.03
N GLU A 79 2.20 -12.90 -10.67
CA GLU A 79 1.36 -14.07 -10.93
C GLU A 79 0.00 -13.95 -10.24
N TYR A 80 0.01 -13.55 -8.96
CA TYR A 80 -1.22 -13.28 -8.23
C TYR A 80 -2.06 -12.22 -8.94
N PHE A 81 -1.47 -11.10 -9.35
CA PHE A 81 -2.17 -10.05 -10.08
C PHE A 81 -2.78 -10.57 -11.39
N ILE A 82 -2.00 -11.29 -12.20
CA ILE A 82 -2.48 -11.88 -13.46
C ILE A 82 -3.65 -12.84 -13.21
N SER A 83 -3.60 -13.63 -12.14
CA SER A 83 -4.69 -14.55 -11.78
C SER A 83 -6.01 -13.82 -11.47
N LYS A 84 -5.94 -12.59 -10.96
CA LYS A 84 -7.12 -11.79 -10.60
C LYS A 84 -7.72 -11.04 -11.78
N ILE A 85 -6.91 -10.62 -12.76
CA ILE A 85 -7.42 -9.91 -13.94
C ILE A 85 -8.01 -10.83 -15.02
N ARG A 86 -7.70 -12.14 -14.96
CA ARG A 86 -8.17 -13.14 -15.94
C ARG A 86 -9.64 -13.58 -15.74
N LYS A 87 -10.43 -12.84 -14.97
CA LYS A 87 -11.86 -13.11 -14.73
C LYS A 87 -12.74 -12.22 -15.59
#